data_AF-A0A7W9J8B7-F1
#
_entry.id   AF-A0A7W9J8B7-F1
#
_cell.length_a   1.000
_cell.length_b   1.000
_cell.length_c   1.000
_cell.angle_alpha   90.00
_cell.angle_beta   90.00
_cell.angle_gamma   90.00
#
_symmetry.space_group_name_H-M   'P 1'
#
loop_
_entity.id
_entity.type
_entity.pdbx_description
1 polymer ?
#
loop_
_entity_poly.entity_id
_entity_poly.type
_entity_poly.pdbx_seq_one_letter_code
_entity_poly.pdbx_strand_id
1 'polypeptide(L)'
;MDPDFPALGAESPAEELIGIRFRWYAQQARRHRLAYLWLGVVQLAAALLIAVSVALDAPLWFAPSLGGLIALAEGARTLFGLRDTYPTYRRTAEELRNEAWLYAGRAGRYAEAENAAQLLAERVVELSNAETAGWASAVRERNA
;
A
#
# COMPACT_ATOMS: atom_id res chain seq x y z
N MET A 1 -2.06 13.90 10.18
CA MET A 1 -1.04 13.10 10.88
C MET A 1 -1.71 11.80 11.28
N ASP A 2 -1.05 10.67 11.06
CA ASP A 2 -1.46 9.43 11.73
C ASP A 2 -1.20 9.67 13.23
N PRO A 3 -2.23 9.62 14.11
CA PRO A 3 -2.07 9.95 15.55
C PRO A 3 -1.07 9.05 16.29
N ASP A 4 -0.65 8.01 15.60
CA ASP A 4 0.02 6.82 16.09
C ASP A 4 1.53 6.77 15.73
N PHE A 5 2.01 7.73 14.94
CA PHE A 5 3.43 7.94 14.65
C PHE A 5 4.06 8.82 15.73
N PRO A 6 5.21 8.44 16.33
CA PRO A 6 5.80 9.20 17.43
C PRO A 6 6.28 10.58 16.94
N ALA A 7 6.11 11.60 17.79
CA ALA A 7 6.69 12.90 17.54
C ALA A 7 8.22 12.81 17.73
N LEU A 8 8.96 12.89 16.64
CA LEU A 8 10.41 13.01 16.66
C LEU A 8 10.78 14.50 16.74
N GLY A 9 11.87 14.83 17.42
CA GLY A 9 12.26 16.22 17.71
C GLY A 9 12.56 17.08 16.48
N ALA A 10 12.73 16.46 15.30
CA ALA A 10 13.22 17.07 14.07
C ALA A 10 14.59 17.74 14.25
N GLU A 11 15.38 17.24 15.20
CA GLU A 11 16.71 17.76 15.53
C GLU A 11 17.78 17.17 14.61
N SER A 12 17.48 16.06 13.93
CA SER A 12 18.37 15.42 12.96
C SER A 12 17.72 15.17 11.60
N PRO A 13 18.49 15.19 10.49
CA PRO A 13 17.98 14.85 9.16
C PRO A 13 17.35 13.46 9.07
N ALA A 14 17.76 12.53 9.93
CA ALA A 14 17.23 11.16 9.99
C ALA A 14 15.76 11.15 10.47
N GLU A 15 15.42 12.00 11.44
CA GLU A 15 14.07 12.13 12.00
C GLU A 15 13.10 12.73 10.98
N GLU A 16 13.54 13.70 10.18
CA GLU A 16 12.74 14.25 9.09
C GLU A 16 12.53 13.21 7.97
N LEU A 17 13.59 12.49 7.60
CA LEU A 17 13.57 11.49 6.53
C LEU A 17 12.55 10.39 6.80
N ILE A 18 12.55 9.82 8.01
CA ILE A 18 11.62 8.74 8.37
C ILE A 18 10.16 9.23 8.32
N GLY A 19 9.89 10.44 8.79
CA GLY A 19 8.56 11.03 8.74
C GLY A 19 8.06 11.27 7.31
N ILE A 20 8.93 11.75 6.41
CA ILE A 20 8.60 11.93 4.99
C ILE A 20 8.30 10.59 4.33
N ARG A 21 9.15 9.57 4.54
CA ARG A 21 8.97 8.24 3.94
C ARG A 21 7.71 7.57 4.46
N PHE A 22 7.47 7.57 5.76
CA PHE A 22 6.26 7.01 6.36
C PHE A 22 4.99 7.62 5.74
N ARG A 23 4.92 8.95 5.61
CA ARG A 23 3.76 9.62 5.00
C ARG A 23 3.52 9.20 3.56
N TRP A 24 4.58 9.09 2.77
CA TRP A 24 4.47 8.65 1.38
C TRP A 24 3.91 7.23 1.29
N TYR A 25 4.47 6.30 2.06
CA TYR A 25 4.05 4.90 2.09
C TYR A 25 2.62 4.71 2.62
N ALA A 26 2.27 5.38 3.72
CA ALA A 26 0.94 5.32 4.31
C ALA A 26 -0.14 5.88 3.35
N GLN A 27 0.16 7.00 2.69
CA GLN A 27 -0.76 7.61 1.72
C GLN A 27 -0.95 6.74 0.48
N GLN A 28 0.14 6.11 0.00
CA GLN A 28 0.11 5.25 -1.18
C GLN A 28 -0.65 3.95 -0.88
N ALA A 29 -0.40 3.32 0.27
CA ALA A 29 -1.14 2.13 0.72
C ALA A 29 -2.65 2.38 0.81
N ARG A 30 -3.06 3.54 1.33
CA ARG A 30 -4.47 3.91 1.47
C ARG A 30 -5.16 4.12 0.12
N ARG A 31 -4.49 4.76 -0.85
CA ARG A 31 -5.03 4.98 -2.20
C ARG A 31 -5.26 3.65 -2.93
N HIS A 32 -4.28 2.74 -2.88
CA HIS A 32 -4.39 1.41 -3.48
C HIS A 32 -5.50 0.56 -2.86
N ARG A 33 -5.64 0.60 -1.53
CA ARG A 33 -6.75 -0.07 -0.83
C ARG A 33 -8.11 0.42 -1.29
N LEU A 34 -8.29 1.73 -1.35
CA LEU A 34 -9.55 2.34 -1.74
C LEU A 34 -9.88 2.00 -3.20
N ALA A 35 -8.91 2.09 -4.10
CA ALA A 35 -9.09 1.69 -5.50
C ALA A 35 -9.51 0.21 -5.63
N TYR A 36 -8.85 -0.70 -4.91
CA TYR A 36 -9.18 -2.13 -4.92
C TYR A 36 -10.61 -2.40 -4.40
N LEU A 37 -10.98 -1.76 -3.29
CA LEU A 37 -12.32 -1.88 -2.70
C LEU A 37 -13.39 -1.32 -3.63
N TRP A 38 -13.18 -0.12 -4.19
CA TRP A 38 -14.13 0.51 -5.12
C TRP A 38 -14.38 -0.34 -6.37
N LEU A 39 -13.33 -0.89 -6.98
CA LEU A 39 -13.47 -1.81 -8.12
C LEU A 39 -14.30 -3.05 -7.75
N GLY A 40 -14.21 -3.53 -6.51
CA GLY A 40 -14.96 -4.70 -6.05
C GLY A 40 -16.42 -4.39 -5.79
N VAL A 41 -16.69 -3.23 -5.19
CA VAL A 41 -18.05 -2.74 -5.00
C VAL A 41 -18.75 -2.54 -6.34
N VAL A 42 -18.06 -1.97 -7.35
CA VAL A 42 -18.62 -1.82 -8.71
C VAL A 42 -18.95 -3.16 -9.34
N GLN A 43 -18.08 -4.16 -9.21
CA GLN A 43 -18.35 -5.50 -9.74
C GLN A 43 -19.53 -6.20 -9.04
N LEU A 44 -19.60 -6.12 -7.71
CA LEU A 44 -20.73 -6.67 -6.93
C LEU A 44 -22.04 -5.99 -7.29
N ALA A 45 -22.03 -4.65 -7.41
CA ALA A 45 -23.19 -3.88 -7.82
C ALA A 45 -23.62 -4.26 -9.25
N ALA A 46 -22.68 -4.38 -10.19
CA ALA A 46 -22.97 -4.80 -11.56
C ALA A 46 -23.55 -6.23 -11.61
N ALA A 47 -22.99 -7.17 -10.84
CA ALA A 47 -23.50 -8.54 -10.76
C ALA A 47 -24.93 -8.59 -10.19
N LEU A 48 -25.23 -7.79 -9.16
CA LEU A 48 -26.57 -7.66 -8.60
C LEU A 48 -27.54 -7.04 -9.61
N LEU A 49 -27.13 -6.01 -10.34
CA LEU A 49 -27.93 -5.38 -11.38
C LEU A 49 -28.25 -6.32 -12.54
N ILE A 50 -27.31 -7.22 -12.91
CA ILE A 50 -27.58 -8.29 -13.87
C ILE A 50 -28.71 -9.20 -13.35
N ALA A 51 -28.64 -9.65 -12.09
CA ALA A 51 -29.68 -10.49 -11.51
C ALA A 51 -31.06 -9.80 -11.47
N VAL A 52 -31.10 -8.52 -11.08
CA VAL A 52 -32.34 -7.71 -11.06
C VAL A 52 -32.88 -7.46 -12.46
N SER A 53 -32.01 -7.32 -13.47
CA SER A 53 -32.41 -7.08 -14.86
C SER A 53 -33.28 -8.19 -15.44
N VAL A 54 -33.06 -9.44 -14.99
CA VAL A 54 -33.88 -10.60 -15.37
C VAL A 54 -35.28 -10.52 -14.77
N ALA A 55 -35.41 -10.01 -13.55
CA ALA A 55 -36.70 -9.89 -12.86
C ALA A 55 -37.57 -8.74 -13.40
N LEU A 56 -36.96 -7.73 -14.02
CA LEU A 56 -37.62 -6.51 -14.50
C LEU A 56 -37.78 -6.44 -16.03
N ASP A 57 -37.50 -7.54 -16.74
CA ASP A 57 -37.57 -7.65 -18.20
C ASP A 57 -36.80 -6.52 -18.92
N ALA A 58 -35.58 -6.26 -18.41
CA ALA A 58 -34.74 -5.19 -18.90
C ALA A 58 -34.29 -5.40 -20.36
N PRO A 59 -33.89 -4.33 -21.08
CA PRO A 59 -33.42 -4.45 -22.45
C PRO A 59 -32.26 -5.45 -22.60
N LEU A 60 -32.27 -6.21 -23.70
CA LEU A 60 -31.31 -7.29 -23.96
C LEU A 60 -29.83 -6.85 -23.93
N TRP A 61 -29.55 -5.57 -24.19
CA TRP A 61 -28.19 -5.02 -24.16
C TRP A 61 -27.67 -4.74 -22.74
N PHE A 62 -28.54 -4.66 -21.74
CA PHE A 62 -28.19 -4.20 -20.40
C PHE A 62 -27.25 -5.17 -19.66
N ALA A 63 -27.60 -6.46 -19.62
CA ALA A 63 -26.78 -7.48 -18.98
C ALA A 63 -25.39 -7.64 -19.63
N PRO A 64 -25.26 -7.70 -20.98
CA PRO A 64 -23.96 -7.69 -21.65
C PRO A 64 -23.09 -6.47 -21.33
N SER A 65 -23.67 -5.27 -21.25
CA SER A 65 -22.93 -4.05 -20.87
C SER A 65 -22.36 -4.13 -19.46
N LEU A 66 -23.12 -4.65 -18.50
CA LEU A 66 -22.64 -4.87 -17.13
C LEU A 66 -21.56 -5.95 -17.05
N GLY A 67 -21.70 -7.03 -17.84
CA GLY A 67 -20.65 -8.05 -17.98
C GLY A 67 -19.33 -7.46 -18.52
N GLY A 68 -19.41 -6.58 -19.52
CA GLY A 68 -18.26 -5.85 -20.06
C GLY A 68 -17.60 -4.93 -19.02
N LEU A 69 -18.40 -4.24 -18.21
CA LEU A 69 -17.89 -3.40 -17.11
C LEU A 69 -17.15 -4.24 -16.05
N ILE A 70 -17.68 -5.42 -15.69
CA ILE A 70 -17.02 -6.34 -14.74
C ILE A 70 -15.68 -6.80 -15.31
N ALA A 71 -15.63 -7.19 -16.59
CA ALA A 71 -14.41 -7.64 -17.26
C ALA A 71 -13.35 -6.52 -17.34
N LEU A 72 -13.76 -5.29 -17.65
CA LEU A 72 -12.86 -4.13 -17.64
C LEU A 72 -12.31 -3.85 -16.23
N ALA A 73 -13.15 -3.93 -15.21
CA ALA A 73 -12.73 -3.75 -13.82
C ALA A 73 -11.73 -4.83 -13.38
N GLU A 74 -11.92 -6.08 -13.80
CA GLU A 74 -11.00 -7.18 -13.49
C GLU A 74 -9.69 -7.08 -14.28
N GLY A 75 -9.77 -6.65 -15.54
CA GLY A 75 -8.61 -6.33 -16.37
C GLY A 75 -7.76 -5.22 -15.74
N ALA A 76 -8.39 -4.15 -15.28
CA ALA A 76 -7.69 -3.07 -14.56
C ALA A 76 -7.02 -3.59 -13.28
N ARG A 77 -7.72 -4.41 -12.47
CA ARG A 77 -7.13 -5.02 -11.27
C ARG A 77 -5.89 -5.84 -11.56
N THR A 78 -5.95 -6.64 -12.62
CA THR A 78 -4.87 -7.52 -13.04
C THR A 78 -3.69 -6.72 -13.58
N LEU A 79 -3.95 -5.76 -14.48
CA LEU A 79 -2.91 -4.92 -15.09
C LEU A 79 -2.17 -4.04 -14.08
N PHE A 80 -2.89 -3.48 -13.10
CA PHE A 80 -2.28 -2.65 -12.07
C PHE A 80 -1.72 -3.44 -10.88
N GLY A 81 -1.80 -4.78 -10.90
CA GLY A 81 -1.24 -5.62 -9.82
C GLY A 81 -1.82 -5.33 -8.44
N LEU A 82 -3.04 -4.78 -8.38
CA LEU A 82 -3.66 -4.25 -7.15
C LEU A 82 -3.88 -5.32 -6.07
N ARG A 83 -3.81 -6.62 -6.42
CA ARG A 83 -3.87 -7.74 -5.46
C ARG A 83 -2.63 -7.82 -4.57
N ASP A 84 -1.44 -7.54 -5.10
CA ASP A 84 -0.17 -7.85 -4.42
C ASP A 84 0.56 -6.62 -3.86
N THR A 85 0.22 -5.41 -4.29
CA THR A 85 0.96 -4.20 -3.88
C THR A 85 0.50 -3.64 -2.52
N TYR A 86 -0.78 -3.82 -2.15
CA TYR A 86 -1.33 -3.27 -0.90
C TYR A 86 -0.70 -3.85 0.38
N PRO A 87 -0.49 -5.18 0.52
CA PRO A 87 0.14 -5.74 1.71
C PRO A 87 1.57 -5.22 1.90
N THR A 88 2.31 -5.05 0.80
CA THR A 88 3.72 -4.64 0.81
C THR A 88 3.87 -3.20 1.33
N TYR A 89 3.12 -2.24 0.78
CA TYR A 89 3.22 -0.85 1.25
C TYR A 89 2.77 -0.66 2.69
N ARG A 90 1.75 -1.41 3.13
CA ARG A 90 1.34 -1.38 4.54
C ARG A 90 2.41 -1.95 5.45
N ARG A 91 2.99 -3.09 5.07
CA ARG A 91 4.06 -3.70 5.85
C ARG A 91 5.26 -2.76 5.98
N THR A 92 5.71 -2.13 4.90
CA THR A 92 6.79 -1.14 4.94
C THR A 92 6.44 0.05 5.83
N ALA A 93 5.21 0.57 5.77
CA ALA A 93 4.75 1.64 6.64
C ALA A 93 4.72 1.23 8.13
N GLU A 94 4.27 0.02 8.46
CA GLU A 94 4.28 -0.51 9.84
C GLU A 94 5.71 -0.76 10.34
N GLU A 95 6.61 -1.26 9.47
CA GLU A 95 8.03 -1.44 9.81
C GLU A 95 8.70 -0.10 10.10
N LEU A 96 8.48 0.93 9.26
CA LEU A 96 8.95 2.30 9.52
C LEU A 96 8.36 2.89 10.80
N ARG A 97 7.09 2.62 11.11
CA ARG A 97 6.43 3.07 12.35
C ARG A 97 7.06 2.42 13.57
N ASN A 98 7.26 1.10 13.55
CA ASN A 98 7.89 0.38 14.66
C ASN A 98 9.33 0.85 14.87
N GLU A 99 10.07 1.10 13.79
CA GLU A 99 11.42 1.66 13.84
C GLU A 99 11.44 3.04 14.50
N ALA A 100 10.48 3.91 14.16
CA ALA A 100 10.34 5.23 14.78
C ALA A 100 10.06 5.15 16.29
N TRP A 101 9.23 4.19 16.73
CA TRP A 101 8.96 3.98 18.16
C TRP A 101 10.17 3.43 18.92
N LEU A 102 10.95 2.53 18.32
CA LEU A 102 12.21 2.05 18.90
C LEU A 102 13.21 3.18 19.08
N TYR A 103 13.33 4.07 18.09
CA TYR A 103 14.19 5.25 18.17
C TYR A 103 13.72 6.23 19.25
N ALA A 104 12.43 6.59 19.24
CA ALA A 104 11.86 7.53 20.21
C ALA A 104 11.97 7.02 21.66
N GLY A 105 11.78 5.71 21.86
CA GLY A 105 11.90 5.07 23.16
C GLY A 105 13.33 4.78 23.60
N ARG A 106 14.36 5.12 22.80
CA ARG A 106 15.76 4.68 23.02
C ARG A 106 15.82 3.18 23.33
N ALA A 107 15.07 2.38 22.60
CA ALA A 107 14.87 0.96 22.86
C ALA A 107 15.57 0.08 21.82
N GLY A 108 15.80 -1.18 22.18
CA GLY A 108 16.46 -2.14 21.32
C GLY A 108 17.84 -1.64 20.87
N ARG A 109 18.04 -1.55 19.55
CA ARG A 109 19.31 -1.13 18.94
C ARG A 109 19.70 0.32 19.23
N TYR A 110 18.77 1.15 19.69
CA TYR A 110 19.01 2.55 20.02
C TYR A 110 19.32 2.79 21.50
N ALA A 111 19.25 1.77 22.34
CA ALA A 111 19.50 1.88 23.79
C ALA A 111 20.96 2.19 24.11
N GLU A 112 21.89 1.55 23.39
CA GLU A 112 23.34 1.66 23.61
C GLU A 112 24.08 2.31 22.44
N ALA A 113 23.35 2.83 21.44
CA ALA A 113 23.96 3.42 20.26
C ALA A 113 24.59 4.78 20.58
N GLU A 114 25.89 4.93 20.33
CA GLU A 114 26.60 6.22 20.43
C GLU A 114 25.97 7.28 19.51
N ASN A 115 25.55 6.87 18.30
CA ASN A 115 24.92 7.76 17.33
C ASN A 115 23.60 7.17 16.80
N ALA A 116 22.56 7.23 17.65
CA ALA A 116 21.24 6.70 17.33
C ALA A 116 20.64 7.28 16.03
N ALA A 117 20.92 8.55 15.71
CA ALA A 117 20.40 9.20 14.51
C ALA A 117 21.02 8.63 13.22
N GLN A 118 22.32 8.34 13.23
CA GLN A 118 22.98 7.67 12.10
C GLN A 118 22.42 6.27 11.87
N LEU A 119 22.26 5.49 12.95
CA LEU A 119 21.69 4.15 12.89
C LEU A 119 20.26 4.19 12.33
N LEU A 120 19.45 5.19 12.71
CA LEU A 120 18.11 5.40 12.17
C LEU A 120 18.15 5.65 10.66
N ALA A 121 19.04 6.52 10.19
CA ALA A 121 19.15 6.84 8.77
C ALA A 121 19.47 5.60 7.93
N GLU A 122 20.44 4.78 8.37
CA GLU A 122 20.82 3.53 7.71
C GLU A 122 19.62 2.57 7.61
N ARG A 123 18.89 2.37 8.71
CA ARG A 123 17.72 1.49 8.76
C ARG A 123 16.58 1.97 7.88
N VAL A 124 16.33 3.28 7.85
CA VAL A 124 15.30 3.88 7.00
C VAL A 124 15.63 3.68 5.51
N VAL A 125 16.91 3.78 5.13
CA VAL A 125 17.37 3.50 3.76
C VAL A 125 17.25 2.01 3.43
N GLU A 126 17.63 1.11 4.34
CA GLU A 126 17.51 -0.34 4.16
C GLU A 126 16.06 -0.78 3.98
N LEU A 127 15.15 -0.34 4.87
CA LEU A 127 13.72 -0.63 4.78
C LEU A 127 13.11 -0.15 3.46
N SER A 128 13.62 0.97 2.92
CA SER A 128 13.17 1.48 1.63
C SER A 128 13.75 0.73 0.44
N ASN A 129 14.99 0.24 0.55
CA ASN A 129 15.67 -0.49 -0.52
C ASN A 129 15.21 -1.95 -0.64
N ALA A 130 14.66 -2.53 0.44
CA ALA A 130 14.06 -3.86 0.43
C ALA A 130 12.93 -3.99 -0.60
N GLU A 131 12.24 -2.89 -0.95
CA GLU A 131 11.25 -2.89 -2.02
C GLU A 131 11.88 -3.05 -3.41
N THR A 132 12.95 -2.32 -3.72
CA THR A 132 13.61 -2.37 -5.05
C THR A 132 14.12 -3.77 -5.39
N ALA A 133 14.59 -4.53 -4.40
CA ALA A 133 15.01 -5.91 -4.58
C ALA A 133 13.86 -6.83 -5.01
N GLY A 134 12.65 -6.61 -4.45
CA GLY A 134 11.43 -7.35 -4.83
C GLY A 134 10.94 -7.01 -6.24
N TRP A 135 11.09 -5.75 -6.69
CA TRP A 135 10.79 -5.37 -8.07
C TRP A 135 11.77 -6.01 -9.07
N ALA A 136 13.06 -6.05 -8.73
CA ALA A 136 14.09 -6.66 -9.57
C ALA A 136 13.98 -8.20 -9.66
N SER A 137 13.42 -8.86 -8.64
CA SER A 137 13.11 -10.30 -8.69
C SER A 137 11.81 -10.56 -9.47
N ALA A 138 10.74 -9.79 -9.22
CA ALA A 138 9.46 -9.94 -9.91
C ALA A 138 9.53 -9.62 -11.43
N VAL A 139 10.45 -8.73 -11.85
CA VAL A 139 10.73 -8.50 -13.28
C VAL A 139 11.49 -9.68 -13.88
N ARG A 140 12.43 -10.28 -13.14
CA ARG A 140 13.20 -11.44 -13.62
C ARG A 140 12.33 -12.68 -13.80
N GLU A 141 11.43 -12.94 -12.85
CA GLU A 141 10.54 -14.10 -12.87
C GLU A 141 9.45 -14.00 -13.95
N ARG A 142 9.08 -12.78 -14.36
CA ARG A 142 8.17 -12.54 -15.49
C ARG A 142 8.84 -12.66 -16.86
N ASN A 143 10.17 -12.59 -16.91
CA ASN A 143 10.97 -12.64 -18.14
C ASN A 143 11.72 -13.99 -18.31
N ALA A 144 11.46 -14.96 -17.43
CA ALA A 144 11.98 -16.33 -17.48
C ALA A 144 10.86 -17.29 -17.86
#